data_AF-A0A8T8WWE7-F1
#
_entry.id   AF-A0A8T8WWE7-F1
#
_cell.length_a   1.000
_cell.length_b   1.000
_cell.length_c   1.000
_cell.angle_alpha   90.00
_cell.angle_beta   90.00
_cell.angle_gamma   90.00
#
_symmetry.space_group_name_H-M   'P 1'
#
loop_
_entity.id
_entity.type
_entity.pdbx_description
1 polymer ?
#
loop_
_entity_poly.entity_id
_entity_poly.type
_entity_poly.pdbx_seq_one_letter_code
_entity_poly.pdbx_strand_id
1 'polypeptide(L)'
;MGEFIAALASLDEPVKELALCNLQNINPTDLEVVRNLTKILGSLRALRLNITNEHDGNGEIDLEQDEPHKFFPELPSFWLAPAAVTLEHLTIYSCNYFGFYPKLDLREVHLPHLKTLALGKYAFVHDSQLEWILSHGKTLTELYLGDTSILFEVSVYNNDRACLEPNQYTHKAGLRNKHFATYDKRWHHYFRAFQLGLPHLRHFRYGRSGWWWQEDMTPLERETEITVGMHDESYMVFCDGFGPTPYMNTTIYNTDDDEPSYEGEGVDCMEEDQQALKKLLEKIGQPLEVVD
;
A
#
# COMPACT_ATOMS: atom_id res chain seq x y z
N MET A 1 9.35 -16.21 16.44
CA MET A 1 9.71 -16.26 15.00
C MET A 1 10.90 -17.18 14.72
N GLY A 2 12.01 -17.11 15.47
CA GLY A 2 13.22 -17.89 15.16
C GLY A 2 13.04 -19.41 15.04
N GLU A 3 12.38 -20.06 16.00
CA GLU A 3 12.12 -21.52 15.94
C GLU A 3 11.27 -21.93 14.74
N PHE A 4 10.25 -21.13 14.41
CA PHE A 4 9.39 -21.36 13.24
C PHE A 4 10.20 -21.29 11.94
N ILE A 5 11.03 -20.26 11.78
CA ILE A 5 11.90 -20.09 10.61
C ILE A 5 12.94 -21.23 10.52
N ALA A 6 13.52 -21.65 11.65
CA ALA A 6 14.44 -22.78 11.69
C ALA A 6 13.76 -24.09 11.26
N ALA A 7 12.54 -24.35 11.74
CA ALA A 7 11.76 -25.52 11.36
C ALA A 7 11.48 -25.54 9.86
N LEU A 8 11.01 -24.43 9.27
CA LEU A 8 10.78 -24.32 7.83
C LEU A 8 12.05 -24.51 7.00
N ALA A 9 13.18 -23.95 7.45
CA ALA A 9 14.46 -24.09 6.75
C ALA A 9 15.04 -25.52 6.80
N SER A 10 14.56 -26.35 7.74
CA SER A 10 14.99 -27.74 7.94
C SER A 10 14.18 -28.77 7.15
N LEU A 11 13.10 -28.35 6.47
CA LEU A 11 12.31 -29.23 5.63
C LEU A 11 13.14 -29.79 4.46
N ASP A 12 12.93 -31.07 4.14
CA ASP A 12 13.59 -31.75 3.02
C ASP A 12 13.22 -31.13 1.66
N GLU A 13 11.95 -30.70 1.54
CA GLU A 13 11.46 -29.95 0.38
C GLU A 13 11.37 -28.45 0.70
N PRO A 14 11.82 -27.58 -0.22
CA PRO A 14 11.78 -26.14 -0.01
C PRO A 14 10.34 -25.60 -0.03
N VAL A 15 10.01 -24.79 0.97
CA VAL A 15 8.73 -24.08 1.07
C VAL A 15 8.49 -23.25 -0.19
N LYS A 16 7.28 -23.36 -0.76
CA LYS A 16 6.89 -22.60 -1.96
C LYS A 16 5.99 -21.42 -1.66
N GLU A 17 5.31 -21.45 -0.53
CA GLU A 17 4.33 -20.43 -0.16
C GLU A 17 4.51 -20.11 1.31
N LEU A 18 4.60 -18.82 1.63
CA LEU A 18 4.70 -18.33 2.99
C LEU A 18 3.69 -17.20 3.20
N ALA A 19 2.83 -17.38 4.20
CA ALA A 19 1.88 -16.40 4.67
C ALA A 19 2.19 -16.05 6.13
N LEU A 20 2.38 -14.76 6.40
CA LEU A 20 2.62 -14.23 7.75
C LEU A 20 1.47 -13.28 8.10
N CYS A 21 0.50 -13.77 8.88
CA CYS A 21 -0.74 -13.05 9.15
C CYS A 21 -0.63 -11.93 10.18
N ASN A 22 0.34 -11.98 11.11
CA ASN A 22 0.54 -10.99 12.16
C ASN A 22 2.02 -10.64 12.25
N LEU A 23 2.59 -10.21 11.12
CA LEU A 23 3.99 -9.82 11.05
C LEU A 23 4.14 -8.46 11.73
N GLN A 24 4.79 -8.43 12.88
CA GLN A 24 5.22 -7.16 13.45
C GLN A 24 6.15 -6.44 12.46
N ASN A 25 6.01 -5.13 12.36
CA ASN A 25 6.82 -4.22 11.56
C ASN A 25 8.28 -4.09 12.07
N ILE A 26 8.91 -5.21 12.41
CA ILE A 26 10.29 -5.31 12.90
C ILE A 26 10.97 -6.50 12.21
N ASN A 27 12.06 -6.22 11.49
CA ASN A 27 12.86 -7.26 10.85
C ASN A 27 13.68 -8.06 11.88
N PRO A 28 13.79 -9.39 11.73
CA PRO A 28 14.71 -10.19 12.54
C PRO A 28 16.16 -9.72 12.39
N THR A 29 16.88 -9.65 13.51
CA THR A 29 18.29 -9.22 13.55
C THR A 29 19.28 -10.37 13.79
N ASP A 30 18.79 -11.50 14.30
CA ASP A 30 19.62 -12.69 14.52
C ASP A 30 20.13 -13.27 13.19
N LEU A 31 21.44 -13.43 13.06
CA LEU A 31 22.10 -13.83 11.81
C LEU A 31 21.68 -15.22 11.33
N GLU A 32 21.41 -16.15 12.24
CA GLU A 32 20.96 -17.48 11.88
C GLU A 32 19.51 -17.47 11.37
N VAL A 33 18.64 -16.71 12.04
CA VAL A 33 17.25 -16.50 11.59
C VAL A 33 17.23 -15.82 10.21
N VAL A 34 18.01 -14.76 10.02
CA VAL A 34 18.11 -14.05 8.72
C VAL A 34 18.59 -14.98 7.63
N ARG A 35 19.65 -15.76 7.86
CA ARG A 35 20.16 -16.73 6.88
C ARG A 35 19.10 -17.75 6.48
N ASN A 36 18.39 -18.31 7.47
CA ASN A 36 17.34 -19.29 7.24
C ASN A 36 16.15 -18.69 6.49
N LEU A 37 15.77 -17.46 6.82
CA LEU A 37 14.72 -16.73 6.12
C LEU A 37 15.10 -16.45 4.67
N THR A 38 16.31 -15.96 4.39
CA THR A 38 16.81 -15.75 3.03
C THR A 38 16.77 -17.03 2.19
N LYS A 39 17.12 -18.18 2.78
CA LYS A 39 17.02 -19.50 2.13
C LYS A 39 15.57 -19.82 1.76
N ILE A 40 14.62 -19.59 2.67
CA ILE A 40 13.19 -19.82 2.43
C ILE A 40 12.71 -18.91 1.30
N LEU A 41 12.93 -17.59 1.43
CA LEU A 41 12.51 -16.56 0.48
C LEU A 41 12.98 -16.85 -0.94
N GLY A 42 14.24 -17.27 -1.11
CA GLY A 42 14.82 -17.60 -2.43
C GLY A 42 14.21 -18.82 -3.14
N SER A 43 13.24 -19.48 -2.53
CA SER A 43 12.51 -20.61 -3.12
C SER A 43 11.01 -20.38 -3.25
N LEU A 44 10.50 -19.27 -2.71
CA LEU A 44 9.08 -18.95 -2.67
C LEU A 44 8.54 -18.55 -4.04
N ARG A 45 7.35 -19.05 -4.34
CA ARG A 45 6.48 -18.61 -5.42
C ARG A 45 5.38 -17.68 -4.91
N ALA A 46 4.93 -17.84 -3.67
CA ALA A 46 3.95 -16.95 -3.05
C ALA A 46 4.46 -16.41 -1.71
N LEU A 47 4.39 -15.10 -1.55
CA LEU A 47 4.70 -14.40 -0.31
C LEU A 47 3.53 -13.50 0.05
N ARG A 48 2.98 -13.71 1.24
CA ARG A 48 1.87 -12.91 1.78
C ARG A 48 2.28 -12.33 3.12
N LEU A 49 2.47 -11.03 3.15
CA LEU A 49 2.84 -10.28 4.33
C LEU A 49 1.64 -9.48 4.79
N ASN A 50 1.16 -9.79 5.99
CA ASN A 50 0.23 -8.91 6.68
C ASN A 50 0.90 -8.28 7.90
N ILE A 51 1.08 -6.97 7.84
CA ILE A 51 1.91 -6.21 8.76
C ILE A 51 1.06 -5.52 9.81
N THR A 52 1.29 -5.89 11.06
CA THR A 52 0.66 -5.32 12.24
C THR A 52 1.58 -4.26 12.85
N ASN A 53 1.00 -3.13 13.27
CA ASN A 53 1.68 -2.04 13.94
C ASN A 53 1.23 -2.00 15.41
N GLU A 54 2.08 -1.49 16.28
CA GLU A 54 1.70 -1.21 17.67
C GLU A 54 0.69 -0.06 17.69
N HIS A 55 -0.31 -0.18 18.58
CA HIS A 55 -1.39 0.78 18.71
C HIS A 55 -1.45 1.28 20.16
N ASP A 56 -1.10 2.54 20.37
CA ASP A 56 -1.15 3.18 21.69
C ASP A 56 -2.50 3.88 21.93
N GLY A 57 -3.45 3.73 20.99
CA GLY A 57 -4.80 4.29 21.08
C GLY A 57 -4.92 5.73 20.58
N ASN A 58 -3.85 6.29 20.00
CA ASN A 58 -3.86 7.58 19.32
C ASN A 58 -3.16 7.45 17.97
N GLY A 59 -3.92 7.25 16.88
CA GLY A 59 -3.36 6.83 15.59
C GLY A 59 -2.44 7.86 14.91
N GLU A 60 -2.37 9.11 15.39
CA GLU A 60 -1.29 10.05 14.99
C GLU A 60 0.07 9.62 15.55
N ILE A 61 0.09 9.11 16.80
CA ILE A 61 1.30 8.65 17.49
C ILE A 61 1.75 7.31 16.92
N ASP A 62 0.80 6.43 16.58
CA ASP A 62 1.09 5.10 16.03
C ASP A 62 1.92 5.18 14.72
N LEU A 63 1.73 6.23 13.93
CA LEU A 63 2.47 6.47 12.68
C LEU A 63 3.82 7.17 12.89
N GLU A 64 4.09 7.72 14.07
CA GLU A 64 5.36 8.37 14.41
C GLU A 64 6.40 7.43 15.02
N GLN A 65 5.98 6.19 15.37
CA GLN A 65 6.87 5.14 15.86
C GLN A 65 8.01 4.86 14.87
N ASP A 66 9.20 4.55 15.38
CA ASP A 66 10.39 4.36 14.53
C ASP A 66 10.35 3.05 13.73
N GLU A 67 9.69 2.03 14.26
CA GLU A 67 9.61 0.68 13.71
C GLU A 67 9.04 0.65 12.27
N PRO A 68 7.84 1.23 11.98
CA PRO A 68 7.34 1.32 10.60
C PRO A 68 8.29 2.06 9.65
N HIS A 69 8.92 3.14 10.11
CA HIS A 69 9.85 3.97 9.33
C HIS A 69 11.21 3.30 9.09
N LYS A 70 11.50 2.20 9.77
CA LYS A 70 12.63 1.32 9.48
C LYS A 70 12.21 0.14 8.62
N PHE A 71 11.10 -0.51 8.96
CA PHE A 71 10.66 -1.75 8.34
C PHE A 71 10.24 -1.58 6.88
N PHE A 72 9.38 -0.61 6.55
CA PHE A 72 8.91 -0.44 5.18
C PHE A 72 10.04 -0.03 4.20
N PRO A 73 10.99 0.86 4.57
CA PRO A 73 12.15 1.12 3.73
C PRO A 73 13.08 -0.10 3.53
N GLU A 74 13.17 -0.99 4.53
CA GLU A 74 13.96 -2.23 4.43
C GLU A 74 13.21 -3.36 3.71
N LEU A 75 11.88 -3.33 3.67
CA LEU A 75 11.02 -4.39 3.11
C LEU A 75 11.44 -4.83 1.70
N PRO A 76 11.72 -3.93 0.73
CA PRO A 76 12.12 -4.33 -0.61
C PRO A 76 13.43 -5.14 -0.61
N SER A 77 14.44 -4.71 0.14
CA SER A 77 15.76 -5.37 0.15
C SER A 77 15.78 -6.63 1.01
N PHE A 78 15.02 -6.65 2.10
CA PHE A 78 15.01 -7.74 3.07
C PHE A 78 14.05 -8.87 2.68
N TRP A 79 12.82 -8.54 2.24
CA TRP A 79 11.78 -9.54 1.97
C TRP A 79 11.59 -9.84 0.48
N LEU A 80 11.66 -8.82 -0.38
CA LEU A 80 11.32 -9.00 -1.81
C LEU A 80 12.52 -9.39 -2.67
N ALA A 81 13.66 -8.72 -2.50
CA ALA A 81 14.86 -8.97 -3.31
C ALA A 81 15.33 -10.44 -3.23
N PRO A 82 15.33 -11.11 -2.06
CA PRO A 82 15.70 -12.52 -1.98
C PRO A 82 14.75 -13.46 -2.76
N ALA A 83 13.48 -13.11 -2.86
CA ALA A 83 12.45 -13.90 -3.57
C ALA A 83 12.27 -13.50 -5.04
N ALA A 84 12.91 -12.42 -5.49
CA ALA A 84 12.57 -11.74 -6.75
C ALA A 84 12.52 -12.66 -7.98
N VAL A 85 13.45 -13.60 -8.07
CA VAL A 85 13.61 -14.49 -9.24
C VAL A 85 12.59 -15.64 -9.30
N THR A 86 11.88 -15.94 -8.23
CA THR A 86 10.90 -17.05 -8.17
C THR A 86 9.49 -16.59 -7.85
N LEU A 87 9.33 -15.37 -7.34
CA LEU A 87 8.04 -14.90 -6.83
C LEU A 87 7.03 -14.68 -7.96
N GLU A 88 5.89 -15.35 -7.84
CA GLU A 88 4.74 -15.28 -8.75
C GLU A 88 3.54 -14.60 -8.10
N HIS A 89 3.42 -14.65 -6.76
CA HIS A 89 2.34 -14.04 -5.99
C HIS A 89 2.90 -13.20 -4.85
N LEU A 90 2.45 -11.94 -4.74
CA LEU A 90 2.80 -11.04 -3.66
C LEU A 90 1.54 -10.40 -3.06
N THR A 91 1.35 -10.55 -1.75
CA THR A 91 0.41 -9.73 -0.96
C THR A 91 1.19 -8.92 0.06
N ILE A 92 0.98 -7.59 0.11
CA ILE A 92 1.49 -6.71 1.17
C ILE A 92 0.32 -5.91 1.72
N TYR A 93 -0.15 -6.31 2.89
CA TYR A 93 -1.23 -5.69 3.64
C TYR A 93 -0.69 -5.11 4.94
N SER A 94 -1.30 -4.05 5.44
CA SER A 94 -1.00 -3.55 6.78
C SER A 94 -2.25 -3.06 7.49
N CYS A 95 -2.26 -3.10 8.82
CA CYS A 95 -3.33 -2.51 9.61
C CYS A 95 -3.36 -0.97 9.51
N ASN A 96 -2.24 -0.32 9.18
CA ASN A 96 -2.13 1.12 8.92
C ASN A 96 -1.88 1.40 7.44
N TYR A 97 -2.19 2.62 6.99
CA TYR A 97 -1.79 3.06 5.66
C TYR A 97 -0.27 3.12 5.54
N PHE A 98 0.27 2.74 4.38
CA PHE A 98 1.69 2.78 4.06
C PHE A 98 1.92 3.15 2.60
N GLY A 99 3.17 3.30 2.18
CA GLY A 99 3.51 3.66 0.81
C GLY A 99 3.98 5.10 0.75
N PHE A 100 3.16 6.03 1.23
CA PHE A 100 3.58 7.41 1.48
C PHE A 100 4.28 7.57 2.83
N TYR A 101 3.59 7.29 3.93
CA TYR A 101 4.08 7.49 5.31
C TYR A 101 3.54 6.39 6.24
N PRO A 102 4.35 5.40 6.64
CA PRO A 102 5.77 5.23 6.32
C PRO A 102 6.01 4.96 4.83
N LYS A 103 7.17 5.41 4.33
CA LYS A 103 7.53 5.25 2.92
C LYS A 103 7.82 3.78 2.57
N LEU A 104 7.29 3.34 1.43
CA LEU A 104 7.70 2.10 0.77
C LEU A 104 8.08 2.42 -0.67
N ASP A 105 9.38 2.36 -0.95
CA ASP A 105 9.92 2.56 -2.30
C ASP A 105 10.24 1.22 -2.96
N LEU A 106 9.51 0.91 -4.02
CA LEU A 106 9.65 -0.35 -4.76
C LEU A 106 10.48 -0.19 -6.05
N ARG A 107 10.96 1.02 -6.38
CA ARG A 107 11.65 1.33 -7.65
C ARG A 107 12.84 0.40 -7.94
N GLU A 108 13.57 0.01 -6.89
CA GLU A 108 14.79 -0.81 -6.99
C GLU A 108 14.54 -2.32 -7.02
N VAL A 109 13.27 -2.78 -6.93
CA VAL A 109 12.93 -4.21 -6.94
C VAL A 109 12.03 -4.54 -8.12
N HIS A 110 12.48 -5.46 -8.98
CA HIS A 110 11.67 -6.00 -10.07
C HIS A 110 11.39 -7.50 -9.84
N LEU A 111 10.17 -7.92 -10.12
CA LEU A 111 9.66 -9.28 -9.85
C LEU A 111 9.25 -9.93 -11.19
N PRO A 112 10.21 -10.45 -11.98
CA PRO A 112 10.00 -10.81 -13.39
C PRO A 112 8.95 -11.90 -13.65
N HIS A 113 8.51 -12.64 -12.63
CA HIS A 113 7.52 -13.71 -12.75
C HIS A 113 6.20 -13.38 -12.05
N LEU A 114 6.01 -12.16 -11.58
CA LEU A 114 4.84 -11.75 -10.80
C LEU A 114 3.57 -11.86 -11.65
N LYS A 115 2.66 -12.73 -11.23
CA LYS A 115 1.34 -12.97 -11.82
C LYS A 115 0.24 -12.35 -10.99
N THR A 116 0.40 -12.33 -9.67
CA THR A 116 -0.61 -11.78 -8.76
C THR A 116 0.02 -10.77 -7.81
N LEU A 117 -0.60 -9.59 -7.75
CA LEU A 117 -0.23 -8.53 -6.82
C LEU A 117 -1.46 -8.12 -6.00
N ALA A 118 -1.32 -8.09 -4.69
CA ALA A 118 -2.33 -7.57 -3.78
C ALA A 118 -1.72 -6.53 -2.83
N LEU A 119 -2.31 -5.34 -2.82
CA LEU A 119 -1.93 -4.23 -1.94
C LEU A 119 -3.16 -3.80 -1.12
N GLY A 120 -2.97 -3.63 0.18
CA GLY A 120 -4.04 -3.37 1.14
C GLY A 120 -3.69 -2.21 2.04
N LYS A 121 -4.47 -1.12 2.06
CA LYS A 121 -4.08 0.16 2.69
C LYS A 121 -2.80 0.79 2.13
N TYR A 122 -2.50 0.54 0.86
CA TYR A 122 -1.42 1.24 0.17
C TYR A 122 -1.88 2.63 -0.32
N ALA A 123 -1.14 3.66 0.06
CA ALA A 123 -1.41 5.06 -0.26
C ALA A 123 -0.56 5.51 -1.46
N PHE A 124 -1.23 5.88 -2.54
CA PHE A 124 -0.64 6.37 -3.78
C PHE A 124 -0.53 7.89 -3.78
N VAL A 125 0.65 8.41 -4.07
CA VAL A 125 0.94 9.87 -4.10
C VAL A 125 1.96 10.23 -5.18
N HIS A 126 2.48 9.24 -5.91
CA HIS A 126 3.51 9.45 -6.91
C HIS A 126 3.44 8.47 -8.08
N ASP A 127 3.85 8.94 -9.26
CA ASP A 127 3.81 8.18 -10.51
C ASP A 127 4.66 6.91 -10.49
N SER A 128 5.78 6.93 -9.76
CA SER A 128 6.65 5.75 -9.65
C SER A 128 5.93 4.53 -9.07
N GLN A 129 4.91 4.73 -8.22
CA GLN A 129 4.12 3.63 -7.64
C GLN A 129 3.26 2.97 -8.71
N LEU A 130 2.64 3.76 -9.59
CA LEU A 130 1.89 3.26 -10.74
C LEU A 130 2.83 2.60 -11.76
N GLU A 131 3.93 3.27 -12.11
CA GLU A 131 4.93 2.77 -13.05
C GLU A 131 5.53 1.43 -12.61
N TRP A 132 5.77 1.26 -11.31
CA TRP A 132 6.24 -0.01 -10.76
C TRP A 132 5.26 -1.15 -11.04
N ILE A 133 3.95 -0.96 -10.77
CA ILE A 133 2.91 -1.97 -11.08
C ILE A 133 2.88 -2.29 -12.58
N LEU A 134 2.93 -1.25 -13.42
CA LEU A 134 2.90 -1.41 -14.88
C LEU A 134 4.16 -2.10 -15.42
N SER A 135 5.28 -2.03 -14.73
CA SER A 135 6.53 -2.72 -15.12
C SER A 135 6.37 -4.23 -15.21
N HIS A 136 5.38 -4.81 -14.52
CA HIS A 136 5.06 -6.24 -14.53
C HIS A 136 3.99 -6.62 -15.57
N GLY A 137 3.59 -5.72 -16.46
CA GLY A 137 2.50 -5.95 -17.42
C GLY A 137 2.66 -7.17 -18.34
N LYS A 138 3.89 -7.68 -18.51
CA LYS A 138 4.16 -8.91 -19.28
C LYS A 138 3.74 -10.20 -18.57
N THR A 139 3.59 -10.18 -17.25
CA THR A 139 3.31 -11.38 -16.45
C THR A 139 2.09 -11.23 -15.55
N LEU A 140 1.76 -10.00 -15.14
CA LEU A 140 0.68 -9.73 -14.19
C LEU A 140 -0.69 -10.09 -14.78
N THR A 141 -1.36 -11.05 -14.16
CA THR A 141 -2.69 -11.55 -14.52
C THR A 141 -3.77 -11.16 -13.50
N GLU A 142 -3.39 -10.87 -12.26
CA GLU A 142 -4.31 -10.53 -11.19
C GLU A 142 -3.80 -9.34 -10.37
N LEU A 143 -4.66 -8.36 -10.14
CA LEU A 143 -4.36 -7.17 -9.36
C LEU A 143 -5.50 -6.86 -8.38
N TYR A 144 -5.17 -6.84 -7.09
CA TYR A 144 -6.10 -6.60 -6.00
C TYR A 144 -5.65 -5.36 -5.21
N LEU A 145 -6.50 -4.34 -5.17
CA LEU A 145 -6.27 -3.08 -4.47
C LEU A 145 -7.39 -2.89 -3.44
N GLY A 146 -7.13 -3.35 -2.22
CA GLY A 146 -8.09 -3.32 -1.11
C GLY A 146 -7.86 -2.10 -0.23
N ASP A 147 -8.86 -1.24 -0.08
CA ASP A 147 -8.81 -0.07 0.82
C ASP A 147 -7.56 0.80 0.57
N THR A 148 -7.20 0.94 -0.72
CA THR A 148 -6.08 1.78 -1.17
C THR A 148 -6.58 3.17 -1.56
N SER A 149 -5.78 4.19 -1.28
CA SER A 149 -6.19 5.59 -1.46
C SER A 149 -5.21 6.33 -2.37
N ILE A 150 -5.70 7.31 -3.13
CA ILE A 150 -4.84 8.34 -3.72
C ILE A 150 -4.80 9.53 -2.76
N LEU A 151 -3.59 9.89 -2.32
CA LEU A 151 -3.33 11.09 -1.55
C LEU A 151 -3.17 12.27 -2.52
N PHE A 152 -4.21 13.10 -2.65
CA PHE A 152 -4.20 14.22 -3.59
C PHE A 152 -3.52 15.47 -3.01
N GLU A 153 -3.48 15.59 -1.68
CA GLU A 153 -2.70 16.58 -0.94
C GLU A 153 -2.00 15.91 0.24
N VAL A 154 -0.74 16.27 0.47
CA VAL A 154 0.03 15.80 1.64
C VAL A 154 0.74 16.97 2.31
N SER A 155 0.74 16.96 3.64
CA SER A 155 1.43 17.93 4.48
C SER A 155 2.15 17.21 5.62
N VAL A 156 3.48 17.36 5.68
CA VAL A 156 4.36 16.64 6.63
C VAL A 156 5.32 17.58 7.34
N TYR A 157 5.62 17.31 8.61
CA TYR A 157 6.71 17.96 9.33
C TYR A 157 8.06 17.38 8.92
N ASN A 158 8.14 16.05 8.79
CA ASN A 158 9.36 15.32 8.44
C ASN A 158 9.21 14.63 7.07
N ASN A 159 9.83 15.19 6.04
CA ASN A 159 9.79 14.61 4.70
C ASN A 159 10.78 13.43 4.49
N ASP A 160 11.72 13.16 5.41
CA ASP A 160 12.65 12.02 5.29
C ASP A 160 11.96 10.66 5.46
N ARG A 161 10.83 10.66 6.19
CA ARG A 161 9.97 9.50 6.46
C ARG A 161 8.91 9.27 5.37
N ALA A 162 8.73 10.25 4.50
CA ALA A 162 7.75 10.24 3.40
C ALA A 162 8.38 9.72 2.09
N CYS A 163 7.53 9.29 1.14
CA CYS A 163 8.01 8.69 -0.11
C CYS A 163 8.37 9.69 -1.22
N LEU A 164 8.00 10.96 -1.08
CA LEU A 164 8.32 12.00 -2.06
C LEU A 164 9.72 12.56 -1.82
N GLU A 165 10.40 12.92 -2.91
CA GLU A 165 11.71 13.55 -2.85
C GLU A 165 11.59 14.98 -2.28
N PRO A 166 12.60 15.49 -1.54
CA PRO A 166 12.51 16.80 -0.87
C PRO A 166 12.18 17.98 -1.80
N ASN A 167 12.57 17.91 -3.07
CA ASN A 167 12.33 18.95 -4.08
C ASN A 167 10.89 18.96 -4.65
N GLN A 168 10.07 17.95 -4.33
CA GLN A 168 8.67 17.88 -4.74
C GLN A 168 7.75 18.66 -3.78
N TYR A 169 8.26 19.02 -2.61
CA TYR A 169 7.52 19.80 -1.63
C TYR A 169 7.66 21.30 -1.87
N THR A 170 6.60 22.00 -1.52
CA THR A 170 6.46 23.45 -1.53
C THR A 170 6.01 23.93 -0.16
N HIS A 171 6.00 25.26 0.02
CA HIS A 171 5.35 25.88 1.17
C HIS A 171 3.98 26.42 0.76
N LYS A 172 2.97 26.18 1.60
CA LYS A 172 1.60 26.67 1.41
C LYS A 172 1.16 27.44 2.65
N ALA A 173 0.58 28.62 2.43
CA ALA A 173 0.03 29.43 3.52
C ALA A 173 -1.04 28.64 4.27
N GLY A 174 -1.09 28.78 5.60
CA GLY A 174 -2.00 28.02 6.45
C GLY A 174 -1.56 26.59 6.77
N LEU A 175 -0.34 26.18 6.42
CA LEU A 175 0.24 24.88 6.82
C LEU A 175 1.49 25.03 7.69
N ARG A 176 1.67 26.20 8.34
CA ARG A 176 2.79 26.52 9.24
C ARG A 176 4.14 26.16 8.60
N ASN A 177 4.96 25.36 9.27
CA ASN A 177 6.27 24.87 8.84
C ASN A 177 6.23 23.51 8.12
N LYS A 178 5.06 23.01 7.72
CA LYS A 178 4.94 21.73 7.02
C LYS A 178 5.39 21.83 5.56
N HIS A 179 5.98 20.76 5.07
CA HIS A 179 6.24 20.50 3.67
C HIS A 179 4.94 20.07 3.00
N PHE A 180 4.57 20.72 1.89
CA PHE A 180 3.30 20.48 1.21
C PHE A 180 3.50 20.04 -0.23
N ALA A 181 2.78 19.01 -0.66
CA ALA A 181 2.75 18.56 -2.05
C ALA A 181 1.32 18.17 -2.46
N THR A 182 1.07 18.26 -3.77
CA THR A 182 -0.18 17.83 -4.40
C THR A 182 0.11 16.74 -5.41
N TYR A 183 -0.82 15.82 -5.58
CA TYR A 183 -0.77 14.82 -6.65
C TYR A 183 -1.99 14.97 -7.56
N ASP A 184 -1.75 15.10 -8.85
CA ASP A 184 -2.77 15.44 -9.85
C ASP A 184 -3.43 14.21 -10.48
N LYS A 185 -2.87 13.02 -10.29
CA LYS A 185 -3.51 11.79 -10.75
C LYS A 185 -4.70 11.40 -9.88
N ARG A 186 -5.56 10.62 -10.51
CA ARG A 186 -6.87 10.20 -10.03
C ARG A 186 -7.08 8.76 -10.43
N TRP A 187 -8.07 8.09 -9.84
CA TRP A 187 -8.31 6.67 -10.08
C TRP A 187 -8.63 6.36 -11.54
N HIS A 188 -9.34 7.22 -12.27
CA HIS A 188 -9.55 7.03 -13.71
C HIS A 188 -8.24 7.01 -14.51
N HIS A 189 -7.21 7.78 -14.09
CA HIS A 189 -5.88 7.72 -14.70
C HIS A 189 -5.24 6.34 -14.46
N TYR A 190 -5.33 5.82 -13.23
CA TYR A 190 -4.81 4.51 -12.86
C TYR A 190 -5.53 3.38 -13.61
N PHE A 191 -6.87 3.37 -13.59
CA PHE A 191 -7.66 2.35 -14.28
C PHE A 191 -7.41 2.36 -15.79
N ARG A 192 -7.29 3.55 -16.41
CA ARG A 192 -6.91 3.66 -17.82
C ARG A 192 -5.49 3.17 -18.07
N ALA A 193 -4.55 3.46 -17.18
CA ALA A 193 -3.18 2.99 -17.30
C ALA A 193 -3.11 1.46 -17.17
N PHE A 194 -3.82 0.84 -16.23
CA PHE A 194 -3.95 -0.61 -16.13
C PHE A 194 -4.56 -1.21 -17.38
N GLN A 195 -5.62 -0.57 -17.90
CA GLN A 195 -6.27 -0.97 -19.14
C GLN A 195 -5.25 -1.05 -20.27
N LEU A 196 -4.34 -0.08 -20.42
CA LEU A 196 -3.38 -0.02 -21.52
C LEU A 196 -2.10 -0.82 -21.27
N GLY A 197 -1.60 -0.83 -20.03
CA GLY A 197 -0.28 -1.34 -19.67
C GLY A 197 -0.26 -2.75 -19.09
N LEU A 198 -1.42 -3.34 -18.73
CA LEU A 198 -1.52 -4.71 -18.22
C LEU A 198 -2.30 -5.61 -19.21
N PRO A 199 -1.68 -5.99 -20.35
CA PRO A 199 -2.37 -6.73 -21.42
C PRO A 199 -2.81 -8.15 -21.03
N HIS A 200 -2.23 -8.71 -19.96
CA HIS A 200 -2.55 -10.06 -19.48
C HIS A 200 -3.46 -10.07 -18.26
N LEU A 201 -3.91 -8.91 -17.78
CA LEU A 201 -4.80 -8.79 -16.64
C LEU A 201 -6.15 -9.48 -16.94
N ARG A 202 -6.55 -10.37 -16.04
CA ARG A 202 -7.79 -11.16 -16.11
C ARG A 202 -8.69 -10.95 -14.91
N HIS A 203 -8.08 -10.72 -13.75
CA HIS A 203 -8.80 -10.45 -12.52
C HIS A 203 -8.34 -9.11 -11.94
N PHE A 204 -9.31 -8.24 -11.68
CA PHE A 204 -9.06 -6.94 -11.07
C PHE A 204 -10.11 -6.66 -10.01
N ARG A 205 -9.67 -6.32 -8.80
CA ARG A 205 -10.58 -5.83 -7.76
C ARG A 205 -9.99 -4.57 -7.14
N TYR A 206 -10.82 -3.53 -7.10
CA TYR A 206 -10.56 -2.28 -6.40
C TYR A 206 -11.78 -1.96 -5.55
N GLY A 207 -11.57 -1.72 -4.26
CA GLY A 207 -12.63 -1.30 -3.35
C GLY A 207 -12.37 -1.74 -1.92
N ARG A 208 -13.44 -1.96 -1.16
CA ARG A 208 -13.36 -2.26 0.28
C ARG A 208 -13.44 -3.75 0.56
N SER A 209 -12.65 -4.22 1.53
CA SER A 209 -12.90 -5.51 2.16
C SER A 209 -13.67 -5.32 3.47
N GLY A 210 -14.82 -5.98 3.60
CA GLY A 210 -15.64 -5.93 4.82
C GLY A 210 -14.97 -6.54 6.06
N TRP A 211 -13.82 -7.19 5.88
CA TRP A 211 -13.10 -7.92 6.92
C TRP A 211 -12.07 -7.07 7.68
N TRP A 212 -11.61 -5.93 7.15
CA TRP A 212 -10.64 -5.08 7.85
C TRP A 212 -11.12 -4.58 9.22
N TRP A 213 -12.43 -4.58 9.43
CA TRP A 213 -13.10 -4.02 10.61
C TRP A 213 -13.73 -5.08 11.51
N GLN A 214 -13.59 -6.38 11.17
CA GLN A 214 -14.04 -7.48 12.00
C GLN A 214 -12.85 -8.12 12.71
N GLU A 215 -12.85 -8.04 14.04
CA GLU A 215 -11.95 -8.81 14.93
C GLU A 215 -10.44 -8.55 14.77
N ASP A 216 -10.02 -7.36 14.33
CA ASP A 216 -8.60 -7.03 14.06
C ASP A 216 -7.92 -7.97 13.04
N MET A 217 -8.74 -8.64 12.21
CA MET A 217 -8.28 -9.63 11.24
C MET A 217 -8.09 -8.97 9.88
N THR A 218 -6.91 -9.10 9.31
CA THR A 218 -6.64 -8.65 7.95
C THR A 218 -7.13 -9.67 6.92
N PRO A 219 -7.63 -9.24 5.74
CA PRO A 219 -8.24 -10.12 4.73
C PRO A 219 -7.21 -10.94 3.93
N LEU A 220 -6.21 -11.52 4.60
CA LEU A 220 -5.23 -12.39 3.96
C LEU A 220 -5.95 -13.59 3.32
N GLU A 221 -5.59 -13.91 2.07
CA GLU A 221 -6.22 -14.98 1.27
C GLU A 221 -7.69 -14.72 0.89
N ARG A 222 -8.21 -13.51 1.17
CA ARG A 222 -9.56 -13.07 0.80
C ARG A 222 -9.55 -11.95 -0.22
N GLU A 223 -8.48 -11.86 -1.01
CA GLU A 223 -8.33 -10.82 -2.03
C GLU A 223 -9.46 -10.85 -3.06
N THR A 224 -10.03 -12.03 -3.33
CA THR A 224 -11.17 -12.23 -4.24
C THR A 224 -12.51 -11.77 -3.66
N GLU A 225 -12.58 -11.44 -2.37
CA GLU A 225 -13.80 -11.00 -1.68
C GLU A 225 -13.92 -9.46 -1.59
N ILE A 226 -12.94 -8.71 -2.12
CA ILE A 226 -12.97 -7.25 -2.14
C ILE A 226 -14.24 -6.78 -2.86
N THR A 227 -15.08 -6.01 -2.19
CA THR A 227 -16.28 -5.44 -2.81
C THR A 227 -15.87 -4.36 -3.80
N VAL A 228 -16.16 -4.58 -5.09
CA VAL A 228 -15.65 -3.72 -6.17
C VAL A 228 -16.46 -2.43 -6.27
N GLY A 229 -15.78 -1.29 -6.13
CA GLY A 229 -16.41 0.02 -6.25
C GLY A 229 -15.57 1.17 -5.70
N MET A 230 -15.93 2.38 -6.09
CA MET A 230 -15.41 3.59 -5.45
C MET A 230 -15.95 3.70 -4.01
N HIS A 231 -15.17 4.29 -3.11
CA HIS A 231 -15.54 4.50 -1.70
C HIS A 231 -15.03 5.86 -1.21
N ASP A 232 -15.46 6.28 -0.02
CA ASP A 232 -15.09 7.55 0.61
C ASP A 232 -13.58 7.70 0.80
N GLU A 233 -12.87 6.62 1.13
CA GLU A 233 -11.40 6.63 1.24
C GLU A 233 -10.66 6.44 -0.10
N SER A 234 -11.35 6.45 -1.24
CA SER A 234 -10.68 6.39 -2.55
C SER A 234 -9.73 7.58 -2.73
N TYR A 235 -10.09 8.73 -2.19
CA TYR A 235 -9.26 9.93 -2.13
C TYR A 235 -9.10 10.38 -0.70
N MET A 236 -7.85 10.62 -0.31
CA MET A 236 -7.54 11.11 1.03
C MET A 236 -6.48 12.20 0.94
N VAL A 237 -6.23 12.83 2.08
CA VAL A 237 -5.09 13.71 2.30
C VAL A 237 -4.24 13.13 3.43
N PHE A 238 -3.00 13.59 3.53
CA PHE A 238 -2.18 13.37 4.72
C PHE A 238 -1.94 14.69 5.47
N CYS A 239 -2.44 14.79 6.68
CA CYS A 239 -2.29 15.93 7.57
C CYS A 239 -1.50 15.51 8.82
N ASP A 240 -0.18 15.64 8.76
CA ASP A 240 0.71 15.27 9.86
C ASP A 240 0.40 16.01 11.17
N GLY A 241 0.52 15.36 12.32
CA GLY A 241 0.21 15.92 13.64
C GLY A 241 -1.27 16.18 13.89
N PHE A 242 -2.16 15.45 13.22
CA PHE A 242 -3.59 15.44 13.52
C PHE A 242 -4.09 14.02 13.81
N GLY A 243 -4.80 13.86 14.93
CA GLY A 243 -5.49 12.64 15.34
C GLY A 243 -6.99 12.62 14.97
N PRO A 244 -7.67 11.45 15.09
CA PRO A 244 -7.15 10.15 15.52
C PRO A 244 -6.32 9.43 14.44
N THR A 245 -6.25 9.96 13.22
CA THR A 245 -5.36 9.52 12.14
C THR A 245 -5.02 10.72 11.25
N PRO A 246 -3.78 10.86 10.76
CA PRO A 246 -3.39 11.91 9.83
C PRO A 246 -3.94 11.66 8.41
N TYR A 247 -4.46 10.47 8.12
CA TYR A 247 -5.14 10.16 6.86
C TYR A 247 -6.59 10.64 6.95
N MET A 248 -6.93 11.68 6.18
CA MET A 248 -8.22 12.39 6.29
C MET A 248 -8.88 12.59 4.93
N ASN A 249 -10.14 13.07 4.91
CA ASN A 249 -10.86 13.34 3.67
C ASN A 249 -10.48 14.70 3.03
N THR A 250 -10.08 15.67 3.85
CA THR A 250 -9.81 17.06 3.45
C THR A 250 -8.63 17.63 4.22
N THR A 251 -7.83 18.46 3.56
CA THR A 251 -6.67 19.10 4.20
C THR A 251 -7.11 20.08 5.26
N ILE A 252 -6.53 20.01 6.45
CA ILE A 252 -6.77 21.00 7.51
C ILE A 252 -5.73 22.11 7.41
N TYR A 253 -6.19 23.31 7.04
CA TYR A 253 -5.38 24.52 7.01
C TYR A 253 -5.46 25.18 8.38
N ASN A 254 -4.35 25.16 9.12
CA ASN A 254 -4.19 25.85 10.38
C ASN A 254 -3.37 27.12 10.14
N THR A 255 -4.09 28.23 10.00
CA THR A 255 -3.54 29.59 10.02
C THR A 255 -2.83 29.88 11.34
N ASP A 256 -2.07 30.97 11.42
CA ASP A 256 -1.41 31.37 12.67
C ASP A 256 -2.44 31.46 13.82
N ASP A 257 -1.98 31.41 15.08
CA ASP A 257 -2.79 31.19 16.30
C ASP A 257 -4.00 32.16 16.51
N ASP A 258 -4.15 33.18 15.67
CA ASP A 258 -5.21 34.19 15.69
C ASP A 258 -6.40 33.90 14.74
N GLU A 259 -6.27 32.98 13.77
CA GLU A 259 -7.34 32.62 12.83
C GLU A 259 -7.78 31.15 12.96
N PRO A 260 -9.10 30.86 12.89
CA PRO A 260 -9.61 29.50 13.02
C PRO A 260 -9.17 28.64 11.83
N SER A 261 -8.79 27.38 12.11
CA SER A 261 -8.51 26.41 11.07
C SER A 261 -9.70 26.19 10.15
N TYR A 262 -9.46 25.96 8.86
CA TYR A 262 -10.50 25.62 7.89
C TYR A 262 -10.13 24.35 7.12
N GLU A 263 -11.15 23.65 6.63
CA GLU A 263 -11.00 22.45 5.81
C GLU A 263 -10.93 22.84 4.33
N GLY A 264 -10.03 22.18 3.60
CA GLY A 264 -9.95 22.26 2.14
C GLY A 264 -11.12 21.55 1.46
N GLU A 265 -11.13 21.62 0.13
CA GLU A 265 -12.10 20.90 -0.69
C GLU A 265 -11.65 19.46 -0.95
N GLY A 266 -12.60 18.53 -0.95
CA GLY A 266 -12.37 17.15 -1.37
C GLY A 266 -12.42 16.99 -2.89
N VAL A 267 -12.17 15.77 -3.37
CA VAL A 267 -12.21 15.45 -4.80
C VAL A 267 -13.63 15.02 -5.22
N ASP A 268 -14.36 15.92 -5.90
CA ASP A 268 -15.70 15.63 -6.44
C ASP A 268 -15.64 15.08 -7.87
N CYS A 269 -15.24 13.81 -8.01
CA CYS A 269 -15.02 13.18 -9.33
C CYS A 269 -15.40 11.70 -9.42
N MET A 270 -16.17 11.19 -8.45
CA MET A 270 -16.43 9.75 -8.30
C MET A 270 -17.09 9.11 -9.54
N GLU A 271 -17.89 9.87 -10.30
CA GLU A 271 -18.55 9.33 -11.50
C GLU A 271 -17.55 8.99 -12.62
N GLU A 272 -16.58 9.85 -12.90
CA GLU A 272 -15.57 9.62 -13.93
C GLU A 272 -14.70 8.40 -13.58
N ASP A 273 -14.28 8.30 -12.32
CA ASP A 273 -13.48 7.19 -11.82
C ASP A 273 -14.26 5.88 -11.86
N GLN A 274 -15.54 5.89 -11.45
CA GLN A 274 -16.42 4.73 -11.52
C GLN A 274 -16.66 4.28 -12.97
N GLN A 275 -16.77 5.20 -13.93
CA GLN A 275 -16.88 4.87 -15.35
C GLN A 275 -15.57 4.25 -15.88
N ALA A 276 -14.41 4.76 -15.47
CA ALA A 276 -13.13 4.19 -15.86
C ALA A 276 -12.91 2.79 -15.27
N LEU A 277 -13.32 2.55 -14.02
CA LEU A 277 -13.34 1.24 -13.38
C LEU A 277 -14.19 0.25 -14.19
N LYS A 278 -15.42 0.65 -14.54
CA LYS A 278 -16.33 -0.16 -15.39
C LYS A 278 -15.67 -0.54 -16.72
N LYS A 279 -15.07 0.43 -17.42
CA LYS A 279 -14.37 0.19 -18.70
C LYS A 279 -13.19 -0.77 -18.58
N LEU A 280 -12.45 -0.74 -17.47
CA LEU A 280 -11.38 -1.69 -17.20
C LEU A 280 -11.93 -3.12 -17.02
N LEU A 281 -12.97 -3.27 -16.20
CA LEU A 281 -13.61 -4.56 -15.93
C LEU A 281 -14.23 -5.16 -17.19
N GLU A 282 -14.92 -4.35 -17.99
CA GLU A 282 -15.45 -4.75 -19.30
C GLU A 282 -14.34 -5.23 -20.24
N LYS A 283 -13.19 -4.54 -20.30
CA LYS A 283 -12.07 -4.94 -21.16
C LYS A 283 -11.52 -6.31 -20.79
N ILE A 284 -11.40 -6.61 -19.50
CA ILE A 284 -10.86 -7.90 -19.03
C ILE A 284 -11.94 -9.01 -19.01
N GLY A 285 -13.19 -8.68 -19.37
CA GLY A 285 -14.31 -9.63 -19.39
C GLY A 285 -14.85 -9.99 -18.00
N GLN A 286 -14.56 -9.17 -16.98
CA GLN A 286 -15.03 -9.39 -15.61
C GLN A 286 -16.36 -8.63 -15.40
N PRO A 287 -17.46 -9.30 -15.02
CA PRO A 287 -18.72 -8.63 -14.72
C PRO A 287 -18.59 -7.76 -13.46
N LEU A 288 -19.31 -6.65 -13.41
CA LEU A 288 -19.46 -5.89 -12.18
C LEU A 288 -20.39 -6.67 -11.25
N GLU A 289 -19.91 -7.05 -10.06
CA GLU A 289 -20.76 -7.59 -9.02
C GLU A 289 -21.64 -6.44 -8.51
N VAL A 290 -22.94 -6.49 -8.79
CA VAL A 290 -23.91 -5.56 -8.20
C VAL A 290 -24.18 -6.07 -6.79
N VAL A 291 -23.76 -5.30 -5.80
CA VAL A 291 -24.07 -5.56 -4.39
C VAL A 291 -25.42 -4.92 -4.12
N ASP A 292 -26.44 -5.76 -3.87
CA ASP A 292 -27.78 -5.34 -3.43
C ASP A 292 -27.77 -4.77 -2.00
#